data_AF-A0A9P9P517-F1
#
_entry.id   AF-A0A9P9P517-F1
#
_cell.length_a   1.000
_cell.length_b   1.000
_cell.length_c   1.000
_cell.angle_alpha   90.00
_cell.angle_beta   90.00
_cell.angle_gamma   90.00
#
_symmetry.space_group_name_H-M   'P 1'
#
loop_
_entity.id
_entity.type
_entity.pdbx_description
1 polymer ?
#
loop_
_entity_poly.entity_id
_entity_poly.type
_entity_poly.pdbx_seq_one_letter_code
_entity_poly.pdbx_strand_id
1 'polypeptide(L)' 'MSSAPPTAANMGADLKDTAAAAAAKPKPCCVCLDQKAKRDECMLFSTSNDAQKECADLVGQYRQCMAGYGFKI' A
#
# COMPACT_ATOMS: atom_id res chain seq x y z
N MET A 1 11.57 33.22 -21.76
CA MET A 1 11.02 33.22 -20.40
C MET A 1 9.81 32.28 -20.42
N SER A 2 10.01 30.96 -20.42
CA SER A 2 10.33 30.06 -19.30
C SER A 2 9.09 29.48 -18.62
N SER A 3 9.04 28.15 -18.69
CA SER A 3 8.42 27.21 -17.75
C SER A 3 6.92 26.90 -17.91
N ALA A 4 6.64 25.90 -18.75
CA ALA A 4 5.45 25.07 -18.61
C ALA A 4 5.58 24.18 -17.35
N PRO A 5 4.50 23.94 -16.59
CA PRO A 5 4.51 23.09 -15.41
C PRO A 5 4.74 21.62 -15.77
N PRO A 6 5.33 20.80 -14.88
CA PRO A 6 5.47 19.37 -15.10
C PRO A 6 4.06 18.77 -15.17
N THR A 7 3.68 18.24 -16.33
CA THR A 7 2.55 17.34 -16.46
C THR A 7 2.77 16.22 -15.45
N ALA A 8 1.86 16.12 -14.48
CA ALA A 8 1.82 15.06 -13.50
C ALA A 8 1.78 13.73 -14.25
N ALA A 9 2.97 13.13 -14.42
CA ALA A 9 3.12 11.78 -14.90
C ALA A 9 2.29 10.90 -13.98
N ASN A 10 1.23 10.37 -14.56
CA ASN A 10 0.32 9.42 -13.94
C ASN A 10 1.14 8.16 -13.61
N MET A 11 1.64 8.08 -12.37
CA MET A 11 2.36 6.91 -11.82
C MET A 11 1.48 5.65 -11.71
N GLY A 12 0.40 5.55 -12.49
CA GLY A 12 -0.46 4.36 -12.61
C GLY A 12 -0.27 3.60 -13.92
N ALA A 13 0.45 4.16 -14.90
CA ALA A 13 0.62 3.53 -16.22
C ALA A 13 1.58 2.34 -16.21
N ASP A 14 2.62 2.35 -15.37
CA ASP A 14 3.64 1.30 -15.32
C ASP A 14 3.21 0.02 -14.56
N LEU A 15 2.00 -0.02 -13.99
CA LEU A 15 1.48 -1.20 -13.28
C LEU A 15 0.68 -2.17 -14.17
N LYS A 16 0.43 -1.82 -15.44
CA LYS A 16 -0.41 -2.61 -16.35
C LYS A 16 0.39 -3.52 -17.30
N ASP A 17 1.69 -3.33 -17.46
CA ASP A 17 2.55 -4.21 -18.28
C ASP A 17 3.14 -5.38 -17.47
N THR A 18 2.29 -6.12 -16.76
CA THR A 18 2.61 -7.49 -16.31
C THR A 18 1.31 -8.31 -16.19
N ALA A 19 0.36 -8.06 -17.10
CA ALA A 19 -0.90 -8.81 -17.15
C ALA A 19 -0.83 -10.04 -18.06
N ALA A 20 0.29 -10.30 -18.75
CA ALA A 20 0.37 -11.34 -19.78
C ALA A 20 1.35 -12.49 -19.49
N ALA A 21 2.13 -12.47 -18.41
CA ALA A 21 3.05 -13.57 -18.11
C ALA A 21 3.29 -13.72 -16.60
N ALA A 22 2.37 -14.39 -15.90
CA ALA A 22 2.71 -15.43 -14.93
C ALA A 22 1.49 -15.81 -14.08
N ALA A 23 1.18 -17.10 -14.06
CA ALA A 23 0.46 -17.73 -12.96
C ALA A 23 1.36 -17.81 -11.69
N ALA A 24 2.04 -16.74 -11.26
CA ALA A 24 3.03 -16.78 -10.18
C ALA A 24 2.94 -15.59 -9.21
N LYS A 25 2.60 -15.92 -7.95
CA LYS A 25 2.66 -15.11 -6.71
C LYS A 25 1.69 -13.91 -6.62
N PRO A 26 0.77 -13.92 -5.64
CA PRO A 26 -0.15 -12.79 -5.43
C PRO A 26 0.62 -11.53 -5.05
N LYS A 27 0.23 -10.38 -5.60
CA LYS A 27 0.80 -9.07 -5.25
C LYS A 27 0.57 -8.81 -3.75
N PRO A 28 1.47 -8.12 -3.02
CA PRO A 28 1.36 -7.93 -1.56
C PRO A 28 0.07 -7.22 -1.12
N CYS A 29 -0.57 -6.45 -2.02
CA CYS A 29 -1.88 -5.85 -1.80
C CYS A 29 -3.06 -6.84 -1.81
N CYS A 30 -2.93 -8.04 -2.39
CA CYS A 30 -4.03 -9.02 -2.51
C CYS A 30 -4.11 -10.02 -1.37
N VAL A 31 -3.19 -9.97 -0.41
CA VAL A 31 -3.00 -11.08 0.53
C VAL A 31 -3.52 -10.76 1.94
N CYS A 32 -3.37 -9.50 2.35
CA CYS A 32 -3.75 -9.01 3.68
C CYS A 32 -4.73 -7.85 3.53
N LEU A 33 -5.80 -8.06 2.76
CA LEU A 33 -6.79 -7.04 2.40
C LEU A 33 -7.51 -6.50 3.63
N ASP A 34 -7.91 -7.36 4.56
CA ASP A 34 -8.64 -6.95 5.76
C ASP A 34 -7.76 -6.14 6.72
N GLN A 35 -6.51 -6.57 6.92
CA GLN A 35 -5.53 -5.87 7.75
C GLN A 35 -5.16 -4.52 7.13
N LYS A 36 -5.06 -4.49 5.79
CA LYS A 36 -4.85 -3.24 5.04
C LYS A 36 -6.02 -2.29 5.21
N ALA A 37 -7.25 -2.75 5.05
CA ALA A 37 -8.46 -1.93 5.20
C ALA A 37 -8.55 -1.32 6.60
N LYS A 38 -8.37 -2.13 7.65
CA LYS A 38 -8.40 -1.65 9.04
C LYS A 38 -7.31 -0.63 9.35
N ARG A 39 -6.09 -0.87 8.86
CA ARG A 39 -4.98 0.09 8.99
C ARG A 39 -5.32 1.40 8.28
N ASP A 40 -5.79 1.31 7.04
CA ASP A 40 -6.12 2.47 6.22
C ASP A 40 -7.25 3.28 6.86
N GLU A 41 -8.30 2.61 7.35
CA GLU A 41 -9.39 3.23 8.13
C GLU A 41 -8.86 3.93 9.38
N CYS A 42 -8.01 3.27 10.17
CA CYS A 42 -7.42 3.88 11.35
C CYS A 42 -6.60 5.13 11.01
N MET A 43 -5.75 5.08 9.98
CA MET A 43 -4.94 6.23 9.58
C MET A 43 -5.80 7.37 9.01
N LEU A 44 -6.88 7.05 8.30
CA LEU A 44 -7.74 8.04 7.67
C LEU A 44 -8.68 8.72 8.67
N PHE A 45 -9.14 8.00 9.69
CA PHE A 45 -10.12 8.48 10.67
C PHE A 45 -9.51 8.82 12.04
N SER A 46 -8.22 8.57 12.27
CA SER A 46 -7.54 8.97 13.50
C SER A 46 -7.57 10.49 13.68
N THR A 47 -8.03 10.94 14.84
CA THR A 47 -8.02 12.36 15.25
C THR A 47 -6.74 12.76 15.99
N SER A 48 -5.79 11.83 16.15
CA SER A 48 -4.51 12.07 16.80
C SER A 48 -3.53 12.81 15.89
N ASN A 49 -2.66 13.63 16.47
CA ASN A 49 -1.55 14.29 15.76
C ASN A 49 -0.55 13.26 15.22
N ASP A 50 -0.47 12.06 15.83
CA ASP A 50 0.43 10.97 15.44
C ASP A 50 -0.35 9.69 15.12
N ALA A 51 -1.18 9.72 14.08
CA ALA A 51 -1.97 8.55 13.63
C ALA A 51 -1.12 7.29 13.38
N GLN A 52 0.16 7.45 13.00
CA GLN A 52 1.07 6.30 12.83
C GLN A 52 1.37 5.56 14.14
N LYS A 53 1.43 6.27 15.27
CA LYS A 53 1.66 5.65 16.58
C LYS A 53 0.38 4.99 17.10
N GLU A 54 -0.75 5.66 16.96
CA GLU A 54 -2.08 5.12 17.31
C GLU A 54 -2.38 3.83 16.54
N CYS A 55 -2.11 3.83 15.23
CA CYS A 55 -2.37 2.67 14.37
C CYS A 55 -1.20 1.68 14.32
N ALA A 56 -0.18 1.80 15.18
CA ALA A 56 1.03 0.97 15.13
C ALA A 56 0.71 -0.52 15.25
N ASP A 57 -0.27 -0.88 16.08
CA ASP A 57 -0.71 -2.27 16.24
C ASP A 57 -1.31 -2.84 14.94
N LEU A 58 -2.15 -2.06 14.25
CA LEU A 58 -2.75 -2.46 12.96
C LEU A 58 -1.70 -2.55 11.85
N VAL A 59 -0.72 -1.65 11.85
CA VAL A 59 0.45 -1.73 10.96
C VAL A 59 1.25 -3.00 11.25
N GLY A 60 1.45 -3.34 12.52
CA GLY A 60 2.11 -4.58 12.95
C GLY A 60 1.38 -5.83 12.44
N GLN A 61 0.06 -5.89 12.59
CA GLN A 61 -0.77 -7.00 12.08
C GLN A 61 -0.68 -7.13 10.55
N TYR A 62 -0.69 -6.03 9.82
CA TYR A 62 -0.51 -6.03 8.37
C TYR A 62 0.87 -6.58 7.98
N ARG A 63 1.94 -6.14 8.66
CA ARG A 63 3.31 -6.65 8.43
C ARG A 63 3.44 -8.13 8.76
N GLN A 64 2.87 -8.59 9.88
CA GLN A 64 2.87 -10.00 10.28
C GLN A 64 2.14 -10.87 9.26
N CYS A 65 0.98 -10.42 8.78
CA CYS A 65 0.25 -11.12 7.73
C CYS A 65 1.13 -11.26 6.48
N MET A 66 1.73 -10.18 5.98
CA MET A 66 2.58 -10.23 4.78
C MET A 66 3.85 -11.07 4.98
N ALA A 67 4.44 -11.06 6.17
CA ALA A 67 5.56 -11.91 6.53
C ALA A 67 5.20 -13.40 6.45
N GLY A 68 3.97 -13.77 6.82
CA GLY A 68 3.45 -15.14 6.66
C GLY A 68 3.40 -15.63 5.22
N TYR A 69 3.35 -14.72 4.25
CA TYR A 69 3.41 -15.03 2.82
C TYR A 69 4.81 -14.81 2.21
N GLY A 70 5.82 -14.53 3.05
CA GLY A 70 7.21 -14.38 2.64
C GLY A 70 7.58 -12.99 2.12
N PHE A 71 6.73 -11.98 2.33
CA PHE A 71 7.06 -10.59 1.97
C PHE A 71 7.73 -9.88 3.15
N LYS A 72 8.93 -9.30 2.94
CA LYS A 72 9.59 -8.37 3.87
C LYS A 72 9.27 -6.93 3.46
N ILE A 73 8.52 -6.22 4.29
CA ILE A 73 7.99 -4.86 4.07
C ILE A 73 8.31 -4.00 5.27
#